data_AF-A0A7W0JV84-F1
#
_entry.id   AF-A0A7W0JV84-F1
#
_cell.length_a   1.000
_cell.length_b   1.000
_cell.length_c   1.000
_cell.angle_alpha   90.00
_cell.angle_beta   90.00
_cell.angle_gamma   90.00
#
_symmetry.space_group_name_H-M   'P 1'
#
loop_
_entity.id
_entity.type
_entity.pdbx_description
1 polymer ?
#
loop_
_entity_poly.entity_id
_entity_poly.type
_entity_poly.pdbx_seq_one_letter_code
_entity_poly.pdbx_strand_id
1 'polypeptide(L)'
;VIAKDMKVFGPFIKPVGHTRTAIGDHPHDHNLYYSIGNPDPIGVPAGKGDIIADPLFVDPANRNFRLKENSPARNKGVKRGDTVDLDGYPLLGKTSTDIGAYEF
;
A
#
# COMPACT_ATOMS: atom_id res chain seq x y z
N VAL A 1 29.14 -36.66 -25.98
CA VAL A 1 27.75 -36.92 -25.55
C VAL A 1 27.32 -35.73 -24.71
N ILE A 2 26.61 -34.80 -25.34
CA ILE A 2 25.91 -33.71 -24.64
C ILE A 2 24.58 -34.30 -24.16
N ALA A 3 24.28 -34.16 -22.86
CA ALA A 3 23.07 -34.72 -22.28
C ALA A 3 21.84 -34.21 -23.05
N LYS A 4 20.96 -35.13 -23.46
CA LYS A 4 19.70 -34.82 -24.20
C LYS A 4 18.71 -33.97 -23.39
N ASP A 5 19.07 -33.63 -22.16
CA ASP A 5 18.19 -32.98 -21.19
C ASP A 5 18.52 -31.48 -21.00
N MET A 6 19.51 -30.96 -21.73
CA MET A 6 19.86 -29.55 -21.65
C MET A 6 18.91 -28.71 -22.53
N LYS A 7 17.68 -28.51 -22.05
CA LYS A 7 16.73 -27.53 -22.59
C LYS A 7 17.15 -26.12 -22.18
N VAL A 8 18.16 -25.59 -22.87
CA VAL A 8 18.53 -24.17 -22.81
C VAL A 8 17.44 -23.39 -23.56
N PHE A 9 16.51 -22.85 -22.78
CA PHE A 9 15.38 -21.98 -23.13
C PHE A 9 14.20 -22.64 -23.85
N GLY A 10 13.31 -23.25 -23.05
CA GLY A 10 11.87 -23.25 -23.38
C GLY A 10 11.30 -21.82 -23.38
N PRO A 11 10.01 -21.60 -23.75
CA PRO A 11 9.44 -20.27 -23.80
C PRO A 11 9.68 -19.56 -22.46
N PHE A 12 10.15 -18.32 -22.51
CA PHE A 12 10.38 -17.49 -21.34
C PHE A 12 9.07 -17.40 -20.53
N ILE A 13 8.98 -18.18 -19.45
CA ILE A 13 7.93 -18.02 -18.45
C ILE A 13 8.39 -16.84 -17.61
N LYS A 14 7.69 -15.70 -17.72
CA LYS A 14 7.86 -14.56 -16.82
C LYS A 14 7.94 -15.13 -15.40
N PRO A 15 9.01 -14.90 -14.61
CA PRO A 15 8.95 -15.22 -13.20
C PRO A 15 7.78 -14.40 -12.67
N VAL A 16 6.71 -15.07 -12.27
CA VAL A 16 5.59 -14.43 -11.60
C VAL A 16 6.16 -14.06 -10.24
N GLY A 17 6.78 -12.88 -10.16
CA GLY A 17 7.28 -12.30 -8.94
C GLY A 17 6.13 -12.30 -7.95
N HIS A 18 6.30 -13.06 -6.87
CA HIS A 18 5.30 -13.39 -5.85
C HIS A 18 4.17 -14.31 -6.35
N THR A 19 4.36 -15.62 -6.23
CA THR A 19 3.25 -16.57 -6.17
C THR A 19 2.40 -16.24 -4.93
N ARG A 20 1.21 -15.65 -5.11
CA ARG A 20 0.26 -15.36 -4.03
C ARG A 20 -0.04 -16.65 -3.26
N THR A 21 0.45 -16.76 -2.04
CA THR A 21 0.07 -17.86 -1.13
C THR A 21 -1.34 -17.52 -0.64
N ALA A 22 -2.35 -18.16 -1.24
CA ALA A 22 -3.78 -17.87 -1.12
C ALA A 22 -4.28 -16.59 -1.83
N ILE A 23 -5.22 -16.76 -2.76
CA ILE A 23 -6.04 -15.66 -3.26
C ILE A 23 -6.98 -15.24 -2.10
N GLY A 24 -6.75 -14.02 -1.60
CA GLY A 24 -7.79 -13.09 -1.15
C GLY A 24 -8.71 -13.52 -0.02
N ASP A 25 -8.25 -13.40 1.23
CA ASP A 25 -9.09 -12.85 2.31
C ASP A 25 -8.24 -12.42 3.52
N HIS A 26 -7.17 -11.65 3.30
CA HIS A 26 -6.62 -10.92 4.43
C HIS A 26 -7.59 -9.79 4.74
N PRO A 27 -8.21 -9.75 5.94
CA PRO A 27 -9.13 -8.67 6.27
C PRO A 27 -8.37 -7.35 6.20
N HIS A 28 -8.83 -6.48 5.33
CA HIS A 28 -8.31 -5.14 5.13
C HIS A 28 -9.46 -4.14 5.22
N ASP A 29 -9.22 -3.06 5.95
CA ASP A 29 -10.12 -1.92 6.04
C ASP A 29 -9.30 -0.64 6.21
N HIS A 30 -9.84 0.48 5.73
CA HIS A 30 -9.26 1.83 5.84
C HIS A 30 -7.81 1.96 5.36
N ASN A 31 -7.48 1.29 4.24
CA ASN A 31 -6.20 1.45 3.56
C ASN A 31 -6.31 2.41 2.38
N LEU A 32 -5.19 3.01 1.99
CA LEU A 32 -5.08 3.77 0.76
C LEU A 32 -4.10 3.07 -0.17
N TYR A 33 -4.59 2.71 -1.36
CA TYR A 33 -3.83 2.04 -2.40
C TYR A 33 -3.51 3.02 -3.52
N TYR A 34 -2.23 3.12 -3.86
CA TYR A 34 -1.73 3.98 -4.93
C TYR A 34 -0.72 3.23 -5.79
N SER A 35 -0.96 3.22 -7.10
CA SER A 35 -0.04 2.63 -8.06
C SER A 35 -0.14 3.38 -9.39
N ILE A 36 0.97 3.96 -9.81
CA ILE A 36 1.03 4.73 -11.06
C ILE A 36 0.83 3.78 -12.25
N GLY A 37 -0.17 4.09 -13.08
CA GLY A 37 -0.46 3.31 -14.29
C GLY A 37 -1.19 1.98 -14.04
N ASN A 38 -1.57 1.68 -12.80
CA ASN A 38 -2.42 0.53 -12.49
C ASN A 38 -3.78 1.00 -11.94
N PRO A 39 -4.88 0.87 -12.71
CA PRO A 39 -6.21 1.27 -12.25
C PRO A 39 -6.82 0.32 -11.22
N ASP A 40 -6.30 -0.89 -11.06
CA ASP A 40 -6.72 -1.86 -10.05
C ASP A 40 -5.52 -2.28 -9.17
N PRO A 41 -5.10 -1.40 -8.24
CA PRO A 41 -3.96 -1.67 -7.38
C PRO A 41 -4.26 -2.70 -6.28
N ILE A 42 -5.53 -2.98 -5.99
CA ILE A 42 -5.92 -3.90 -4.91
C ILE A 42 -5.95 -5.34 -5.45
N GLY A 43 -6.48 -5.55 -6.66
CA GLY A 43 -6.59 -6.88 -7.28
C GLY A 43 -7.54 -7.84 -6.56
N VAL A 44 -8.36 -7.31 -5.65
CA VAL A 44 -9.54 -7.89 -5.00
C VAL A 44 -10.54 -6.76 -4.71
N PRO A 45 -11.83 -7.04 -4.42
CA PRO A 45 -12.77 -6.01 -4.02
C PRO A 45 -12.25 -5.19 -2.83
N ALA A 46 -12.43 -3.86 -2.89
CA ALA A 46 -12.03 -2.97 -1.81
C ALA A 46 -12.76 -3.32 -0.50
N GLY A 47 -12.02 -3.31 0.60
CA GLY A 47 -12.56 -3.46 1.95
C GLY A 47 -13.28 -2.21 2.41
N LYS A 48 -13.87 -2.27 3.61
CA LYS A 48 -14.56 -1.11 4.19
C LYS A 48 -13.59 0.06 4.37
N GLY A 49 -13.92 1.21 3.81
CA GLY A 49 -13.11 2.43 3.97
C GLY A 49 -11.80 2.42 3.19
N ASP A 50 -11.52 1.38 2.39
CA ASP A 50 -10.38 1.39 1.49
C ASP A 50 -10.56 2.45 0.38
N ILE A 51 -9.46 3.05 -0.03
CA ILE A 51 -9.41 4.18 -0.97
C ILE A 51 -8.39 3.87 -2.05
N ILE A 52 -8.74 4.12 -3.32
CA ILE A 52 -7.78 4.11 -4.43
C ILE A 52 -7.59 5.57 -4.87
N ALA A 53 -6.47 6.19 -4.49
CA ALA A 53 -6.18 7.58 -4.79
C ALA A 53 -4.69 7.89 -4.63
N ASP A 54 -4.24 9.03 -5.14
CA ASP A 54 -2.91 9.56 -4.84
C ASP A 54 -2.84 10.03 -3.38
N PRO A 55 -1.89 9.56 -2.55
CA PRO A 55 -1.74 10.01 -1.16
C PRO A 55 -1.37 11.49 -1.05
N LEU A 56 -0.91 12.12 -2.14
CA LEU A 56 -0.44 13.50 -2.18
C LEU A 56 0.67 13.76 -1.16
N PHE A 57 1.75 12.97 -1.23
CA PHE A 57 2.95 13.20 -0.42
C PHE A 57 3.62 14.54 -0.77
N VAL A 58 4.26 15.17 0.22
CA VAL A 58 4.99 16.44 0.07
C VAL A 58 6.16 16.27 -0.90
N ASP A 59 7.06 15.32 -0.63
CA ASP A 59 8.24 15.05 -1.47
C ASP A 59 8.72 13.60 -1.30
N PRO A 60 8.06 12.64 -1.98
CA PRO A 60 8.42 11.23 -1.85
C PRO A 60 9.81 10.91 -2.44
N ALA A 61 10.33 11.71 -3.37
CA ALA A 61 11.65 11.50 -3.97
C ALA A 61 12.78 11.69 -2.93
N ASN A 62 12.57 12.60 -1.98
CA ASN A 62 13.48 12.83 -0.86
C ASN A 62 13.02 12.15 0.44
N ARG A 63 12.15 11.12 0.36
CA ARG A 63 11.61 10.36 1.50
C ARG A 63 10.78 11.18 2.49
N ASN A 64 10.20 12.30 2.05
CA ASN A 64 9.22 13.05 2.82
C ASN A 64 7.79 12.56 2.48
N PHE A 65 7.33 11.57 3.23
CA PHE A 65 6.02 10.96 3.07
C PHE A 65 4.92 11.61 3.92
N ARG A 66 5.15 12.83 4.42
CA ARG A 66 4.08 13.64 5.02
C ARG A 66 3.04 13.98 3.96
N LEU A 67 1.79 14.09 4.38
CA LEU A 67 0.66 14.38 3.50
C LEU A 67 0.61 15.88 3.16
N LYS A 68 0.04 16.21 2.01
CA LYS A 68 -0.43 17.57 1.70
C LYS A 68 -1.82 17.82 2.31
N GLU A 69 -2.18 19.09 2.48
CA GLU A 69 -3.45 19.50 3.11
C GLU A 69 -4.68 18.91 2.41
N ASN A 70 -4.64 18.73 1.09
CA ASN A 70 -5.74 18.18 0.30
C ASN A 70 -5.65 16.65 0.10
N SER A 71 -4.81 15.95 0.86
CA SER A 71 -4.64 14.51 0.72
C SER A 71 -5.92 13.74 1.05
N PRO A 72 -6.30 12.74 0.22
CA PRO A 72 -7.41 11.83 0.51
C PRO A 72 -7.15 10.89 1.69
N ALA A 73 -5.89 10.78 2.16
CA ALA A 73 -5.55 10.01 3.36
C ALA A 73 -5.95 10.73 4.66
N ARG A 74 -6.18 12.05 4.62
CA ARG A 74 -6.43 12.84 5.83
C ARG A 74 -7.74 12.47 6.51
N ASN A 75 -7.69 12.20 7.81
CA ASN A 75 -8.82 11.84 8.67
C ASN A 75 -9.62 10.62 8.15
N LYS A 76 -8.97 9.70 7.42
CA LYS A 76 -9.60 8.49 6.86
C LYS A 76 -9.12 7.19 7.51
N GLY A 77 -8.13 7.26 8.39
CA GLY A 77 -7.59 6.13 9.12
C GLY A 77 -8.45 5.70 10.31
N VAL A 78 -8.09 4.55 10.86
CA VAL A 78 -8.69 4.00 12.09
C VAL A 78 -7.62 3.92 13.16
N LYS A 79 -7.97 4.32 14.38
CA LYS A 79 -7.08 4.21 15.53
C LYS A 79 -6.81 2.74 15.87
N ARG A 80 -5.54 2.32 15.81
CA ARG A 80 -5.12 0.94 16.12
C ARG A 80 -4.44 0.77 17.48
N GLY A 81 -4.37 1.83 18.28
CA GLY A 81 -3.78 1.82 19.62
C GLY A 81 -2.49 2.63 19.73
N ASP A 82 -1.95 3.11 18.60
CA ASP A 82 -0.82 4.01 18.56
C ASP A 82 -1.13 5.32 19.30
N THR A 83 -0.13 5.81 20.02
CA THR A 83 -0.22 7.04 20.82
C THR A 83 0.43 8.23 20.13
N VAL A 84 1.38 7.97 19.22
CA VAL A 84 2.10 8.96 18.42
C VAL A 84 2.35 8.43 17.00
N ASP A 85 2.55 9.33 16.04
CA ASP A 85 2.99 9.00 14.68
C ASP A 85 4.53 8.87 14.60
N LEU A 86 5.07 8.74 13.38
CA LEU A 86 6.51 8.57 13.14
C LEU A 86 7.35 9.85 13.42
N ASP A 87 6.71 11.02 13.55
CA ASP A 87 7.34 12.28 13.97
C ASP A 87 7.19 12.55 15.47
N GLY A 88 6.44 11.70 16.18
CA GLY A 88 6.11 11.90 17.59
C GLY A 88 4.89 12.81 17.82
N TYR A 89 4.11 13.12 16.78
CA TYR A 89 2.86 13.87 16.95
C TYR A 89 1.82 13.00 17.68
N PRO A 90 1.17 13.52 18.74
CA PRO A 90 0.18 12.76 19.49
C PRO A 90 -1.05 12.39 18.65
N LEU A 91 -1.47 11.12 18.74
CA LEU A 91 -2.71 10.59 18.17
C LEU A 91 -3.83 10.46 19.23
N LEU A 92 -3.52 10.70 20.49
CA LEU A 92 -4.49 10.69 21.59
C LEU A 92 -5.48 11.86 21.46
N GLY A 93 -6.78 11.57 21.61
CA GLY A 93 -7.84 12.57 21.54
C GLY A 93 -8.37 12.87 20.14
N LYS A 94 -7.72 12.39 19.07
CA LYS A 94 -8.27 12.48 17.70
C LYS A 94 -9.44 11.51 17.50
N THR A 95 -10.47 11.96 16.76
CA THR A 95 -11.65 11.16 16.38
C THR A 95 -11.38 10.23 15.19
N SER A 96 -10.40 10.59 14.35
CA SER A 96 -9.86 9.81 13.24
C SER A 96 -8.38 10.11 13.10
N THR A 97 -7.60 9.16 12.61
CA THR A 97 -6.19 9.39 12.23
C THR A 97 -6.08 9.57 10.73
N ASP A 98 -4.94 9.99 10.25
CA ASP A 98 -4.61 9.91 8.84
C ASP A 98 -4.25 8.47 8.45
N ILE A 99 -4.44 8.11 7.17
CA ILE A 99 -3.92 6.84 6.64
C ILE A 99 -2.44 7.03 6.34
N GLY A 100 -1.58 6.28 7.02
CA GLY A 100 -0.14 6.28 6.80
C GLY A 100 0.65 6.35 8.10
N ALA A 101 1.94 6.67 7.98
CA ALA A 101 2.87 6.73 9.11
C ALA A 101 2.98 8.12 9.76
N TYR A 102 2.47 9.15 9.10
CA TYR A 102 2.57 10.55 9.52
C TYR A 102 1.18 11.17 9.61
N GLU A 103 0.97 11.92 10.67
CA GLU A 103 -0.24 12.68 10.92
C GLU A 103 -0.06 14.13 10.43
N PHE A 104 -1.10 14.69 9.82
CA PHE A 104 -1.18 16.09 9.39
C PHE A 104 -1.72 17.02 10.49
#